data_AF-A0A2J4G9D6-F1
#
_entry.id   AF-A0A2J4G9D6-F1
#
_cell.length_a   1.000
_cell.length_b   1.000
_cell.length_c   1.000
_cell.angle_alpha   90.00
_cell.angle_beta   90.00
_cell.angle_gamma   90.00
#
_symmetry.space_group_name_H-M   'P 1'
#
loop_
_entity.id
_entity.type
_entity.pdbx_description
1 polymer ?
#
loop_
_entity_poly.entity_id
_entity_poly.type
_entity_poly.pdbx_seq_one_letter_code
_entity_poly.pdbx_strand_id
1 'polypeptide(L)'
;MSMGAVLEFIIGWVVSAIVIYVALKIFPGKQKRENIAGALLAALVGEIIFALFNILKIPFANILAIVAWLWALRKIFGVGWVGAAVIAFLIYVFSVFVSLLGLPHII
;
A
#
# COMPACT_ATOMS: atom_id res chain seq x y z
N MET A 1 -2.38 -5.69 -22.89
CA MET A 1 -1.23 -5.70 -21.96
C MET A 1 -0.14 -6.53 -22.56
N SER A 2 1.11 -6.09 -22.50
CA SER A 2 2.27 -6.91 -22.88
C SER A 2 2.65 -7.83 -21.71
N MET A 3 3.34 -8.94 -21.98
CA MET A 3 3.89 -9.81 -20.93
C MET A 3 4.81 -9.04 -19.96
N GLY A 4 5.57 -8.07 -20.48
CA GLY A 4 6.43 -7.20 -19.68
C GLY A 4 5.65 -6.39 -18.64
N ALA A 5 4.53 -5.77 -19.03
CA ALA A 5 3.71 -5.00 -18.10
C ALA A 5 3.11 -5.84 -16.97
N VAL A 6 2.77 -7.12 -17.25
CA VAL A 6 2.28 -8.05 -16.22
C VAL A 6 3.38 -8.40 -15.24
N LEU A 7 4.61 -8.65 -15.72
CA LEU A 7 5.75 -8.94 -14.86
C LEU A 7 6.14 -7.75 -13.99
N GLU A 8 6.18 -6.54 -14.56
CA GLU A 8 6.45 -5.30 -13.80
C GLU A 8 5.42 -5.09 -12.69
N PHE A 9 4.13 -5.30 -12.99
CA PHE A 9 3.07 -5.24 -12.00
C PHE A 9 3.26 -6.27 -10.87
N ILE A 10 3.53 -7.53 -11.20
CA ILE A 10 3.72 -8.59 -10.19
C ILE A 10 4.93 -8.28 -9.29
N ILE A 11 6.04 -7.85 -9.88
CA ILE A 11 7.25 -7.50 -9.12
C ILE A 11 6.95 -6.30 -8.21
N GLY A 12 6.37 -5.23 -8.75
CA GLY A 12 6.01 -4.04 -7.98
C GLY A 12 5.04 -4.34 -6.85
N TRP A 13 4.07 -5.22 -7.08
CA TRP A 13 3.12 -5.69 -6.07
C TRP A 13 3.81 -6.44 -4.93
N VAL A 14 4.71 -7.36 -5.25
CA VAL A 14 5.47 -8.11 -4.24
C VAL A 14 6.39 -7.20 -3.45
N VAL A 15 7.12 -6.28 -4.11
CA VAL A 15 7.99 -5.31 -3.43
C VAL A 15 7.17 -4.44 -2.47
N SER A 16 6.02 -3.93 -2.91
CA SER A 16 5.12 -3.12 -2.06
C SER A 16 4.60 -3.92 -0.87
N ALA A 17 4.26 -5.20 -1.07
CA ALA A 17 3.86 -6.07 0.02
C ALA A 17 4.99 -6.31 1.03
N ILE A 18 6.24 -6.42 0.58
CA ILE A 18 7.40 -6.51 1.49
C ILE A 18 7.54 -5.22 2.30
N VAL A 19 7.43 -4.06 1.65
CA VAL A 19 7.45 -2.75 2.32
C VAL A 19 6.38 -2.66 3.40
N ILE A 20 5.13 -3.01 3.05
CA ILE A 20 4.01 -3.00 3.99
C ILE A 20 4.25 -4.00 5.13
N TYR A 21 4.75 -5.20 4.81
CA TYR A 21 5.06 -6.20 5.84
C TYR A 21 6.10 -5.71 6.85
N VAL A 22 7.16 -5.04 6.38
CA VAL A 22 8.16 -4.41 7.24
C VAL A 22 7.54 -3.29 8.09
N ALA A 23 6.72 -2.42 7.48
CA ALA A 23 6.01 -1.36 8.20
C ALA A 23 5.11 -1.92 9.31
N LEU A 24 4.40 -3.01 9.05
CA LEU A 24 3.57 -3.69 10.05
C LEU A 24 4.39 -4.26 11.21
N LYS A 25 5.57 -4.84 10.93
CA LYS A 25 6.45 -5.40 11.96
C LYS A 25 7.06 -4.34 12.88
N ILE A 26 7.20 -3.12 12.38
CA ILE A 26 7.73 -1.99 13.15
C ILE A 26 6.62 -1.24 13.89
N PHE A 27 5.40 -1.25 13.35
CA PHE A 27 4.26 -0.58 13.98
C PHE A 27 3.97 -1.19 15.37
N PRO A 28 3.94 -0.38 16.44
CA PRO A 28 3.77 -0.88 17.79
C PRO A 28 2.37 -1.46 18.03
N GLY A 29 2.30 -2.55 18.79
CA GLY A 29 1.06 -3.25 19.14
C GLY A 29 0.81 -4.49 18.29
N LYS A 30 -0.36 -5.12 18.46
CA LYS A 30 -0.81 -6.25 17.63
C LYS A 30 -1.86 -5.77 16.65
N GLN A 31 -1.73 -6.17 15.38
CA GLN A 31 -2.73 -5.88 14.36
C GLN A 31 -3.34 -7.18 13.83
N LYS A 32 -4.54 -7.09 13.26
CA LYS A 32 -5.12 -8.20 12.51
C LYS A 32 -4.31 -8.38 11.23
N ARG A 33 -4.14 -9.62 10.76
CA ARG A 33 -3.47 -9.92 9.48
C ARG A 33 -2.06 -9.30 9.37
N GLU A 34 -1.31 -9.26 10.47
CA GLU A 34 0.11 -8.88 10.53
C GLU A 34 1.01 -9.99 9.93
N ASN A 35 0.71 -10.37 8.69
CA ASN A 35 1.40 -11.40 7.94
C ASN A 35 1.54 -10.97 6.47
N ILE A 36 2.35 -11.70 5.71
CA ILE A 36 2.61 -11.36 4.31
C ILE A 36 1.35 -11.36 3.44
N ALA A 37 0.37 -12.21 3.75
CA ALA A 37 -0.91 -12.25 3.04
C ALA A 37 -1.74 -10.97 3.27
N GLY A 38 -1.73 -10.43 4.49
CA GLY A 38 -2.34 -9.14 4.80
C GLY A 38 -1.65 -7.99 4.07
N ALA A 39 -0.32 -8.03 3.98
CA ALA A 39 0.47 -7.03 3.26
C ALA A 39 0.23 -7.07 1.74
N LEU A 40 0.21 -8.26 1.13
CA LEU A 40 -0.16 -8.45 -0.28
C LEU A 40 -1.57 -7.92 -0.58
N LEU A 41 -2.53 -8.20 0.31
CA LEU A 41 -3.89 -7.69 0.17
C LEU A 41 -3.94 -6.17 0.26
N ALA A 42 -3.27 -5.57 1.25
CA ALA A 42 -3.22 -4.12 1.40
C ALA A 42 -2.55 -3.43 0.21
N ALA A 43 -1.51 -4.07 -0.36
CA ALA A 43 -0.86 -3.59 -1.56
C ALA A 43 -1.81 -3.62 -2.77
N LEU A 44 -2.50 -4.75 -2.97
CA LEU A 44 -3.41 -4.89 -4.11
C LEU A 44 -4.60 -3.92 -3.99
N VAL A 45 -5.15 -3.77 -2.79
CA VAL A 45 -6.28 -2.86 -2.54
C VAL A 45 -5.86 -1.41 -2.73
N GLY A 46 -4.66 -1.01 -2.31
CA GLY A 46 -4.15 0.34 -2.57
C GLY A 46 -4.07 0.62 -4.05
N GLU A 47 -3.43 -0.26 -4.82
CA GLU A 47 -3.33 -0.12 -6.28
C GLU A 47 -4.70 -0.01 -6.95
N ILE A 48 -5.66 -0.86 -6.57
CA ILE A 48 -7.03 -0.79 -7.10
C ILE A 48 -7.66 0.58 -6.77
N ILE A 49 -7.51 1.07 -5.54
CA ILE A 49 -8.04 2.37 -5.13
C ILE A 49 -7.42 3.48 -5.99
N PHE A 50 -6.10 3.57 -6.06
CA PHE A 50 -5.41 4.61 -6.83
C PHE A 50 -5.75 4.54 -8.33
N ALA A 51 -5.80 3.33 -8.91
CA ALA A 51 -6.20 3.14 -10.30
C ALA A 51 -7.64 3.62 -10.57
N LEU A 52 -8.60 3.27 -9.71
CA LEU A 52 -10.00 3.70 -9.84
C LEU A 52 -10.12 5.23 -9.79
N PHE A 53 -9.48 5.86 -8.81
CA PHE A 53 -9.51 7.32 -8.67
C PHE A 53 -8.83 8.03 -9.84
N ASN A 54 -7.77 7.46 -10.41
CA ASN A 54 -7.10 7.98 -11.60
C ASN A 54 -8.00 7.91 -12.86
N ILE A 55 -8.74 6.80 -13.03
CA ILE A 55 -9.68 6.63 -14.17
C ILE A 55 -10.84 7.61 -14.10
N LEU A 56 -11.38 7.87 -12.91
CA LEU A 56 -12.56 8.72 -12.72
C LEU A 56 -12.29 10.22 -12.95
N LYS A 57 -11.02 10.65 -12.99
CA LYS A 57 -10.59 12.04 -13.24
C LYS A 57 -11.34 13.10 -12.40
N ILE A 58 -11.76 12.74 -11.19
CA ILE A 58 -12.46 13.66 -10.29
C ILE A 58 -11.48 14.67 -9.69
N PRO A 59 -11.96 15.89 -9.35
CA PRO A 59 -11.14 16.83 -8.59
C PRO A 59 -10.73 16.20 -7.25
N PHE A 60 -9.50 16.47 -6.82
CA PHE A 60 -8.93 15.93 -5.57
C PHE A 60 -8.82 14.40 -5.50
N ALA A 61 -8.81 13.69 -6.64
CA ALA A 61 -8.70 12.23 -6.72
C ALA A 61 -7.60 11.64 -5.82
N ASN A 62 -6.41 12.24 -5.80
CA ASN A 62 -5.29 11.76 -4.99
C ASN A 62 -5.59 11.80 -3.48
N ILE A 63 -6.22 12.88 -3.01
CA ILE A 63 -6.56 13.03 -1.58
C ILE A 63 -7.62 11.99 -1.21
N LEU A 64 -8.63 11.81 -2.06
CA LEU A 64 -9.69 10.83 -1.82
C LEU A 64 -9.15 9.39 -1.88
N ALA A 65 -8.21 9.10 -2.78
CA ALA A 65 -7.53 7.81 -2.85
C ALA A 65 -6.74 7.53 -1.58
N ILE A 66 -5.99 8.50 -1.06
CA ILE A 66 -5.26 8.36 0.22
C ILE A 66 -6.23 8.08 1.37
N VAL A 67 -7.34 8.83 1.46
CA VAL A 67 -8.34 8.62 2.51
C VAL A 67 -9.01 7.24 2.40
N ALA A 68 -9.34 6.81 1.18
CA ALA A 68 -9.91 5.50 0.91
C ALA A 68 -8.92 4.37 1.26
N TRP A 69 -7.64 4.56 0.94
CA TRP A 69 -6.59 3.60 1.27
C TRP A 69 -6.33 3.53 2.77
N LEU A 70 -6.28 4.66 3.48
CA LEU A 70 -6.22 4.70 4.95
C LEU A 70 -7.39 3.94 5.58
N TRP A 71 -8.60 4.11 5.05
CA TRP A 71 -9.76 3.34 5.49
C TRP A 71 -9.59 1.84 5.21
N ALA A 72 -9.02 1.46 4.08
CA ALA A 72 -8.72 0.06 3.77
C ALA A 72 -7.70 -0.52 4.76
N LEU A 73 -6.58 0.17 5.02
CA LEU A 73 -5.58 -0.23 6.03
C LEU A 73 -6.23 -0.42 7.40
N ARG A 74 -7.09 0.52 7.81
CA ARG A 74 -7.87 0.44 9.05
C ARG A 74 -8.68 -0.85 9.14
N LYS A 75 -9.38 -1.23 8.06
CA LYS A 75 -10.23 -2.42 8.01
C LYS A 75 -9.42 -3.72 7.91
N ILE A 76 -8.39 -3.76 7.07
CA ILE A 76 -7.55 -4.95 6.86
C ILE A 76 -6.79 -5.30 8.13
N PHE A 77 -6.17 -4.29 8.76
CA PHE A 77 -5.32 -4.48 9.93
C PHE A 77 -6.05 -4.32 11.27
N GLY A 78 -7.33 -3.93 11.23
CA GLY A 78 -8.16 -3.80 12.44
C GLY A 78 -7.68 -2.72 13.41
N VAL A 79 -7.04 -1.67 12.89
CA VAL A 79 -6.48 -0.55 13.67
C VAL A 79 -7.47 0.63 13.71
N GLY A 80 -7.18 1.64 14.55
CA GLY A 80 -7.86 2.94 14.50
C GLY A 80 -7.35 3.84 13.36
N TRP A 81 -7.94 5.02 13.19
CA TRP A 81 -7.49 6.01 12.20
C TRP A 81 -6.03 6.44 12.40
N VAL A 82 -5.64 6.69 13.65
CA VAL A 82 -4.25 7.03 14.00
C VAL A 82 -3.31 5.87 13.65
N GLY A 83 -3.68 4.63 13.97
CA GLY A 83 -2.89 3.46 13.61
C GLY A 83 -2.73 3.29 12.10
N ALA A 84 -3.81 3.49 11.33
CA ALA A 84 -3.74 3.46 9.88
C ALA A 84 -2.84 4.57 9.31
N ALA A 85 -2.90 5.78 9.86
CA ALA A 85 -2.03 6.88 9.47
C ALA A 85 -0.55 6.60 9.78
N VAL A 86 -0.24 6.01 10.94
CA VAL A 86 1.14 5.62 11.28
C VAL A 86 1.63 4.51 10.36
N ILE A 87 0.82 3.48 10.08
CA ILE A 87 1.17 2.42 9.13
C ILE A 87 1.44 3.02 7.74
N ALA A 88 0.55 3.89 7.25
CA ALA A 88 0.73 4.56 5.96
C ALA A 88 2.01 5.42 5.92
N PHE A 89 2.32 6.13 7.01
CA PHE A 89 3.56 6.89 7.14
C PHE A 89 4.79 6.00 7.10
N LEU A 90 4.79 4.87 7.82
CA LEU A 90 5.88 3.89 7.77
C LEU A 90 6.06 3.32 6.36
N ILE A 91 4.97 2.95 5.70
CA ILE A 91 4.99 2.48 4.30
C ILE A 91 5.65 3.54 3.41
N TYR A 92 5.21 4.79 3.49
CA TYR A 92 5.79 5.88 2.70
C TYR A 92 7.30 6.02 2.92
N VAL A 93 7.75 6.03 4.18
CA VAL A 93 9.18 6.10 4.52
C VAL A 93 9.96 4.94 3.89
N PHE A 94 9.46 3.71 3.97
CA PHE A 94 10.11 2.55 3.37
C PHE A 94 10.03 2.54 1.83
N SER A 95 8.93 2.98 1.24
CA SER A 95 8.79 3.14 -0.22
C SER A 95 9.80 4.16 -0.77
N VAL A 96 10.12 5.23 -0.02
CA VAL A 96 11.20 6.17 -0.40
C VAL A 96 12.55 5.44 -0.47
N PHE A 97 12.90 4.59 0.50
CA PHE A 97 14.14 3.82 0.44
C PHE A 97 14.16 2.84 -0.74
N VAL A 98 13.05 2.15 -1.00
CA VAL A 98 12.91 1.24 -2.15
C VAL A 98 13.06 2.00 -3.47
N SER A 99 12.50 3.21 -3.57
CA SER A 99 12.65 4.09 -4.72
C SER A 99 14.11 4.48 -4.96
N LEU A 100 14.85 4.81 -3.90
CA LEU A 100 16.28 5.15 -3.99
C LEU A 100 17.13 3.98 -4.46
N LEU A 101 16.70 2.74 -4.20
CA LEU A 101 17.36 1.52 -4.69
C LEU A 101 16.98 1.16 -6.13
N GLY A 102 16.08 1.93 -6.77
CA GLY A 102 15.62 1.68 -8.14
C GLY A 102 14.71 0.47 -8.28
N LEU A 103 14.09 0.01 -7.20
CA LEU A 103 13.19 -1.14 -7.22
C LEU A 103 11.76 -0.70 -7.60
N PRO A 104 11.09 -1.43 -8.52
CA PRO A 104 9.71 -1.14 -8.85
C PRO A 104 8.80 -1.43 -7.66
N HIS A 105 7.84 -0.54 -7.42
CA HIS A 105 6.80 -0.67 -6.41
C HIS A 105 5.53 0.04 -6.92
N ILE A 106 4.38 -0.33 -6.38
CA ILE A 106 3.08 0.15 -6.82
C ILE A 106 2.43 1.11 -5.81
N ILE A 107 2.95 1.22 -4.57
CA ILE A 107 2.42 2.11 -3.51
C ILE A 107 3.52 2.69 -2.64
#